data_AF-A0A961CEQ7-F1
#
_entry.id   AF-A0A961CEQ7-F1
#
_cell.length_a   1.000
_cell.length_b   1.000
_cell.length_c   1.000
_cell.angle_alpha   90.00
_cell.angle_beta   90.00
_cell.angle_gamma   90.00
#
_symmetry.space_group_name_H-M   'P 1'
#
loop_
_entity.id
_entity.type
_entity.pdbx_description
1 polymer ?
#
loop_
_entity_poly.entity_id
_entity_poly.type
_entity_poly.pdbx_seq_one_letter_code
_entity_poly.pdbx_strand_id
1 'polypeptide(L)'
;MAHDDGAVSYRFALRPLWILSHLFVLACIVGMFRAGFWQLDRLHQRQELNATVAARATEPPLTLDGAAALVDAVGVEGADFRTVEATGRYLSDEQVLVRNRSQNGSPGYWVLTPLADDASDHVVTVNRGWVPIELVERPDGAELYAPPDGPVTVAGYVRATEER
;
A
#
# COMPACT_ATOMS: atom_id res chain seq x y z
N MET A 1 -41.75 -45.18 48.32
CA MET A 1 -41.48 -44.02 47.46
C MET A 1 -39.97 -43.88 47.38
N ALA A 2 -39.33 -44.66 46.51
CA ALA A 2 -37.87 -44.68 46.36
C ALA A 2 -37.50 -43.62 45.32
N HIS A 3 -36.70 -42.64 45.72
CA HIS A 3 -36.15 -41.61 44.85
C HIS A 3 -34.98 -42.27 44.10
N ASP A 4 -35.17 -42.53 42.80
CA ASP A 4 -34.13 -43.08 41.94
C ASP A 4 -33.23 -41.91 41.51
N ASP A 5 -32.14 -41.70 42.24
CA ASP A 5 -31.12 -40.70 41.91
C ASP A 5 -30.30 -41.22 40.73
N GLY A 6 -30.83 -41.00 39.53
CA GLY A 6 -30.15 -41.27 38.26
C GLY A 6 -28.89 -40.43 38.15
N ALA A 7 -27.77 -40.94 38.67
CA ALA A 7 -26.46 -40.35 38.49
C ALA A 7 -26.13 -40.30 36.99
N VAL A 8 -26.20 -39.11 36.41
CA VAL A 8 -25.85 -38.89 35.00
C VAL A 8 -24.40 -39.34 34.78
N SER A 9 -24.22 -40.42 34.02
CA SER A 9 -22.89 -40.98 33.76
C SER A 9 -22.17 -40.17 32.68
N TYR A 10 -21.28 -39.27 33.08
CA TYR A 10 -20.44 -38.47 32.16
C TYR A 10 -19.34 -39.28 31.45
N ARG A 11 -19.30 -40.62 31.60
CA ARG A 11 -18.30 -41.51 30.97
C ARG A 11 -18.28 -41.44 29.45
N PHE A 12 -19.34 -40.95 28.82
CA PHE A 12 -19.40 -40.69 27.38
C PHE A 12 -18.43 -39.58 26.93
N ALA A 13 -18.14 -38.60 27.78
CA ALA A 13 -17.20 -37.51 27.50
C ALA A 13 -15.73 -37.96 27.43
N LEU A 14 -15.40 -39.14 27.97
CA LEU A 14 -14.07 -39.75 27.91
C LEU A 14 -13.85 -40.62 26.66
N ARG A 15 -14.83 -40.70 25.75
CA ARG A 15 -14.61 -41.36 24.45
C ARG A 15 -13.61 -40.53 23.63
N PRO A 16 -12.66 -41.16 22.91
CA PRO A 16 -11.58 -40.45 22.22
C PRO A 16 -12.08 -39.41 21.21
N LEU A 17 -13.25 -39.65 20.61
CA LEU A 17 -13.90 -38.72 19.67
C LEU A 17 -14.44 -37.45 20.36
N TRP A 18 -14.89 -37.55 21.62
CA TRP A 18 -15.35 -36.39 22.40
C TRP A 18 -14.18 -35.55 22.90
N ILE A 19 -13.10 -36.20 23.33
CA ILE A 19 -11.86 -35.52 23.71
C ILE A 19 -11.30 -34.75 22.50
N LEU A 20 -11.25 -35.38 21.32
CA LEU A 20 -10.79 -34.72 20.09
C LEU A 20 -11.67 -33.50 19.73
N SER A 21 -12.99 -33.62 19.86
CA SER A 21 -13.91 -32.50 19.63
C SER A 21 -13.65 -31.31 20.56
N HIS A 22 -13.46 -31.57 21.86
CA HIS A 22 -13.15 -30.50 22.82
C HIS A 22 -11.79 -29.85 22.54
N LEU A 23 -10.77 -30.65 22.18
CA LEU A 23 -9.47 -30.13 21.77
C LEU A 23 -9.56 -29.28 20.50
N PHE A 24 -10.38 -29.70 19.53
CA PHE A 24 -10.63 -28.92 18.32
C PHE A 24 -11.33 -27.59 18.64
N VAL A 25 -12.37 -27.61 19.47
CA VAL A 25 -13.05 -26.38 19.92
C VAL A 25 -12.07 -25.45 20.65
N LEU A 26 -11.23 -26.00 21.54
CA LEU A 26 -10.21 -25.22 22.23
C LEU A 26 -9.20 -24.61 21.26
N ALA A 27 -8.76 -25.37 20.25
CA ALA A 27 -7.87 -24.87 19.21
C ALA A 27 -8.51 -23.73 18.40
N CYS A 28 -9.79 -23.86 18.04
CA CYS A 28 -10.55 -22.81 17.37
C CYS A 28 -10.66 -21.55 18.23
N ILE A 29 -10.94 -21.69 19.53
CA ILE A 29 -11.01 -20.56 20.48
C ILE A 29 -9.66 -19.83 20.52
N VAL A 30 -8.55 -20.55 20.68
CA VAL A 30 -7.20 -19.96 20.67
C VAL A 30 -6.91 -19.28 19.33
N GLY A 31 -7.31 -19.90 18.21
CA GLY A 31 -7.19 -19.33 16.87
C GLY A 31 -7.95 -18.01 16.73
N MET A 32 -9.19 -17.94 17.22
CA MET A 32 -10.01 -16.72 17.18
C MET A 32 -9.38 -15.59 18.02
N PHE A 33 -8.83 -15.88 19.20
CA PHE A 33 -8.11 -14.87 19.98
C PHE A 33 -6.87 -14.35 19.25
N ARG A 34 -6.07 -15.25 18.66
CA ARG A 34 -4.89 -14.84 17.87
C ARG A 34 -5.28 -13.99 16.67
N ALA A 35 -6.34 -14.36 15.97
CA ALA A 35 -6.87 -13.57 14.85
C ALA A 35 -7.40 -12.21 15.32
N GLY A 36 -8.06 -12.15 16.48
CA GLY A 36 -8.52 -10.90 17.08
C GLY A 36 -7.37 -9.96 17.43
N PHE A 37 -6.31 -10.47 18.06
CA PHE A 37 -5.10 -9.66 18.32
C PHE A 37 -4.43 -9.20 17.04
N TRP A 38 -4.35 -10.06 16.01
CA TRP A 38 -3.83 -9.68 14.71
C TRP A 38 -4.68 -8.58 14.05
N GLN A 39 -6.01 -8.64 14.16
CA GLN A 39 -6.89 -7.60 13.64
C GLN A 39 -6.66 -6.25 14.35
N LEU A 40 -6.49 -6.27 15.68
CA LEU A 40 -6.18 -5.05 16.46
C LEU A 40 -4.81 -4.48 16.11
N ASP A 41 -3.79 -5.33 16.02
CA ASP A 41 -2.45 -4.92 15.60
C ASP A 41 -2.46 -4.30 14.20
N ARG A 42 -3.16 -4.95 13.26
CA ARG A 42 -3.33 -4.43 11.90
C ARG A 42 -4.10 -3.11 11.86
N LEU A 43 -5.06 -2.92 12.77
CA LEU A 43 -5.76 -1.65 12.93
C LEU A 43 -4.81 -0.55 13.42
N HIS A 44 -4.01 -0.81 14.45
CA HIS A 44 -3.05 0.16 14.97
C HIS A 44 -2.03 0.56 13.91
N GLN A 45 -1.44 -0.39 13.19
CA GLN A 45 -0.52 -0.11 12.08
C GLN A 45 -1.15 0.82 11.04
N ARG A 46 -2.42 0.59 10.68
CA ARG A 46 -3.15 1.45 9.74
C ARG A 46 -3.40 2.84 10.30
N GLN A 47 -3.73 2.94 11.59
CA GLN A 47 -3.95 4.22 12.25
C GLN A 47 -2.67 5.05 12.34
N GLU A 48 -1.55 4.43 12.69
CA GLU A 48 -0.23 5.08 12.75
C GLU A 48 0.18 5.59 11.37
N LEU A 49 0.09 4.74 10.34
CA LEU A 49 0.38 5.15 8.96
C LEU A 49 -0.52 6.32 8.52
N ASN A 50 -1.83 6.23 8.75
CA ASN A 50 -2.76 7.29 8.38
C ASN A 50 -2.46 8.60 9.12
N ALA A 51 -2.08 8.53 10.40
CA ALA A 51 -1.70 9.69 11.19
C ALA A 51 -0.43 10.36 10.62
N THR A 52 0.59 9.57 10.25
CA THR A 52 1.81 10.08 9.60
C THR A 52 1.49 10.74 8.26
N VAL A 53 0.70 10.09 7.40
CA VAL A 53 0.27 10.64 6.11
C VAL A 53 -0.49 11.95 6.30
N ALA A 54 -1.45 11.98 7.23
CA ALA A 54 -2.27 13.16 7.50
C ALA A 54 -1.42 14.34 8.01
N ALA A 55 -0.49 14.08 8.94
CA ALA A 55 0.42 15.12 9.44
C ALA A 55 1.27 15.69 8.30
N ARG A 56 1.91 14.82 7.51
CA ARG A 56 2.79 15.23 6.41
C ARG A 56 2.07 15.93 5.26
N ALA A 57 0.81 15.59 5.01
CA ALA A 57 -0.01 16.21 3.97
C ALA A 57 -0.38 17.67 4.30
N THR A 58 -0.37 18.06 5.58
CA THR A 58 -0.65 19.44 6.00
C THR A 58 0.58 20.34 6.02
N GLU A 59 1.77 19.77 5.92
CA GLU A 59 3.01 20.54 5.84
C GLU A 59 3.14 21.22 4.47
N PRO A 60 3.77 22.41 4.40
CA PRO A 60 4.04 23.08 3.13
C PRO A 60 4.77 22.16 2.14
N PRO A 61 4.46 22.23 0.83
CA PRO A 61 5.20 21.51 -0.18
C PRO A 61 6.68 21.89 -0.16
N LEU A 62 7.56 20.89 -0.30
CA LEU A 62 8.99 21.11 -0.49
C LEU A 62 9.29 21.33 -1.98
N THR A 63 10.36 22.07 -2.28
CA THR A 63 11.00 22.04 -3.59
C THR A 63 11.76 20.72 -3.78
N LEU A 64 12.24 20.43 -4.99
CA LEU A 64 13.08 19.25 -5.22
C LEU A 64 14.35 19.25 -4.39
N ASP A 65 15.05 20.39 -4.29
CA ASP A 65 16.23 20.53 -3.42
C ASP A 65 15.90 20.24 -1.95
N GLY A 66 14.76 20.76 -1.46
CA GLY A 66 14.31 20.53 -0.09
C GLY A 66 13.95 19.06 0.16
N ALA A 67 13.34 18.40 -0.83
CA ALA A 67 13.04 16.98 -0.77
C ALA A 67 14.31 16.14 -0.78
N ALA A 68 15.29 16.45 -1.64
CA ALA A 68 16.58 15.77 -1.69
C ALA A 68 17.34 15.90 -0.36
N ALA A 69 17.42 17.12 0.19
CA ALA A 69 18.04 17.35 1.50
C ALA A 69 17.34 16.59 2.63
N LEU A 70 16.01 16.46 2.58
CA LEU A 70 15.27 15.66 3.56
C LEU A 70 15.58 14.17 3.41
N VAL A 71 15.58 13.64 2.19
CA VAL A 71 15.91 12.24 1.91
C VAL A 71 17.33 11.91 2.40
N ASP A 72 18.30 12.80 2.20
CA ASP A 72 19.66 12.61 2.71
C ASP A 72 19.72 12.58 4.25
N ALA A 73 18.87 13.36 4.91
CA ALA A 73 18.87 13.47 6.37
C ALA A 73 18.18 12.29 7.08
N VAL A 74 17.07 11.77 6.53
CA VAL A 74 16.22 10.79 7.22
C VAL A 74 15.96 9.50 6.42
N GLY A 75 16.54 9.36 5.23
CA GLY A 75 16.24 8.29 4.29
C GLY A 75 14.91 8.50 3.55
N VAL A 76 14.70 7.74 2.48
CA VAL A 76 13.49 7.87 1.64
C VAL A 76 12.23 7.42 2.37
N GLU A 77 12.34 6.42 3.23
CA GLU A 77 11.25 5.96 4.12
C GLU A 77 10.90 7.04 5.15
N GLY A 78 11.92 7.73 5.65
CA GLY A 78 11.77 8.88 6.55
C GLY A 78 11.07 10.05 5.86
N ALA A 79 11.23 10.21 4.55
CA ALA A 79 10.61 11.27 3.75
C ALA A 79 9.26 10.86 3.11
N ASP A 80 8.84 9.60 3.20
CA ASP A 80 7.63 9.07 2.52
C ASP A 80 6.38 9.94 2.82
N PHE A 81 5.50 10.13 1.84
CA PHE A 81 4.32 10.99 1.97
C PHE A 81 4.58 12.50 2.20
N ARG A 82 5.83 12.99 2.14
CA ARG A 82 6.05 14.45 2.09
C ARG A 82 5.63 15.02 0.74
N THR A 83 4.86 16.10 0.80
CA THR A 83 4.40 16.83 -0.37
C THR A 83 5.57 17.56 -1.00
N VAL A 84 5.75 17.37 -2.31
CA VAL A 84 6.80 18.02 -3.11
C VAL A 84 6.15 18.64 -4.32
N GLU A 85 6.56 19.85 -4.66
CA GLU A 85 6.21 20.54 -5.89
C GLU A 85 7.46 20.69 -6.76
N ALA A 86 7.35 20.31 -8.02
CA ALA A 86 8.42 20.35 -9.00
C ALA A 86 7.93 21.01 -10.28
N THR A 87 8.75 21.85 -10.89
CA THR A 87 8.45 22.46 -12.20
C THR A 87 9.54 22.09 -13.18
N GLY A 88 9.17 21.51 -14.32
CA GLY A 88 10.17 21.06 -15.28
C GLY A 88 9.55 20.42 -16.50
N ARG A 89 10.34 19.65 -17.24
CA ARG A 89 9.92 18.99 -18.48
C ARG A 89 10.03 17.49 -18.37
N TYR A 90 8.99 16.80 -18.86
CA TYR A 90 9.03 15.35 -18.94
C TYR A 90 10.00 14.87 -20.01
N LEU A 91 10.80 13.86 -19.68
CA LEU A 91 11.61 13.11 -20.62
C LEU A 91 10.75 11.98 -21.20
N SER A 92 9.94 12.28 -22.20
CA SER A 92 8.97 11.35 -22.80
C SER A 92 9.61 10.06 -23.32
N ASP A 93 10.83 10.17 -23.85
CA ASP A 93 11.59 9.04 -24.40
C ASP A 93 12.07 8.05 -23.32
N GLU A 94 12.07 8.48 -22.05
CA GLU A 94 12.45 7.66 -20.90
C GLU A 94 11.25 7.15 -20.10
N GLN A 95 10.03 7.27 -20.65
CA GLN A 95 8.83 6.76 -20.02
C GLN A 95 8.86 5.23 -19.88
N VAL A 96 8.53 4.74 -18.67
CA VAL A 96 8.47 3.31 -18.35
C VAL A 96 7.07 2.91 -17.91
N LEU A 97 6.58 1.80 -18.45
CA LEU A 97 5.34 1.15 -18.02
C LEU A 97 5.64 0.03 -17.02
N VAL A 98 5.24 0.21 -15.77
CA VAL A 98 5.41 -0.83 -14.73
C VAL A 98 4.26 -1.83 -14.86
N ARG A 99 4.61 -3.08 -15.18
CA ARG A 99 3.66 -4.18 -15.40
C ARG A 99 3.10 -4.76 -14.10
N ASN A 100 2.12 -5.66 -14.23
CA ASN A 100 1.49 -6.39 -13.12
C ASN A 100 0.86 -5.47 -12.07
N ARG A 101 0.26 -4.36 -12.50
CA ARG A 101 -0.46 -3.44 -11.60
C ARG A 101 -1.96 -3.62 -11.78
N SER A 102 -2.67 -3.90 -10.69
CA SER A 102 -4.12 -3.93 -10.69
C SER A 102 -4.68 -2.69 -9.99
N GLN A 103 -5.71 -2.09 -10.58
CA GLN A 103 -6.48 -1.02 -9.95
C GLN A 103 -7.96 -1.37 -10.05
N ASN A 104 -8.66 -1.38 -8.91
CA ASN A 104 -10.10 -1.70 -8.82
C ASN A 104 -10.51 -3.04 -9.48
N GLY A 105 -9.63 -4.04 -9.44
CA GLY A 105 -9.88 -5.37 -10.01
C GLY A 105 -9.52 -5.52 -11.49
N SER A 106 -9.14 -4.44 -12.17
CA SER A 106 -8.69 -4.47 -13.56
C SER A 106 -7.16 -4.52 -13.66
N PRO A 107 -6.58 -5.31 -14.58
CA PRO A 107 -5.15 -5.32 -14.83
C PRO A 107 -4.70 -4.13 -15.69
N GLY A 108 -3.49 -3.66 -15.47
CA GLY A 108 -2.91 -2.53 -16.20
C GLY A 108 -1.48 -2.21 -15.78
N TYR A 109 -1.09 -0.97 -16.01
CA TYR A 109 0.29 -0.49 -15.86
C TYR A 109 0.31 0.82 -15.09
N TRP A 110 1.37 1.06 -14.32
CA TRP A 110 1.69 2.42 -13.91
C TRP A 110 2.56 3.10 -14.97
N VAL A 111 2.30 4.38 -15.22
CA VAL A 111 3.06 5.22 -16.13
C VAL A 111 4.06 6.03 -15.31
N LEU A 112 5.34 5.65 -15.39
CA LEU A 112 6.43 6.38 -14.77
C LEU A 112 7.13 7.21 -15.85
N THR A 113 7.23 8.53 -15.65
CA THR A 113 7.93 9.41 -16.59
C THR A 113 8.92 10.28 -15.80
N PRO A 114 10.22 10.27 -16.14
CA PRO A 114 11.18 11.18 -15.55
C PRO A 114 10.83 12.63 -15.86
N LEU A 115 10.93 13.50 -14.87
CA LEU A 115 10.79 14.95 -14.96
C LEU A 115 12.17 15.56 -14.65
N ALA A 116 12.72 16.28 -15.61
CA ALA A 116 13.91 17.10 -15.40
C ALA A 116 13.46 18.47 -14.90
N ASP A 117 13.95 18.89 -13.74
CA ASP A 117 13.69 20.21 -13.18
C ASP A 117 14.39 21.28 -14.05
N ASP A 118 13.70 22.39 -14.32
CA ASP A 118 14.30 23.51 -15.04
C ASP A 118 15.14 24.39 -14.10
N ALA A 119 14.88 24.35 -12.79
CA ALA A 119 15.51 25.20 -11.78
C ALA A 119 16.69 24.54 -11.04
N SER A 120 16.78 23.21 -11.08
CA SER A 120 17.86 22.42 -10.47
C SER A 120 18.38 21.37 -11.46
N ASP A 121 19.49 20.70 -11.16
CA ASP A 121 20.03 19.59 -11.98
C ASP A 121 19.41 18.24 -11.57
N HIS A 122 18.25 18.26 -10.91
CA HIS A 122 17.56 17.06 -10.45
C HIS A 122 16.65 16.47 -11.51
N VAL A 123 16.71 15.15 -11.66
CA VAL A 123 15.74 14.36 -12.41
C VAL A 123 14.99 13.46 -11.44
N VAL A 124 13.66 13.60 -11.40
CA VAL A 124 12.78 12.82 -10.53
C VAL A 124 11.87 11.93 -11.35
N THR A 125 11.70 10.67 -10.95
CA THR A 125 10.71 9.79 -11.58
C THR A 125 9.33 10.10 -11.04
N VAL A 126 8.41 10.52 -11.91
CA VAL A 126 7.02 10.84 -11.54
C VAL A 126 6.11 9.69 -11.93
N ASN A 127 5.36 9.17 -10.95
CA ASN A 127 4.24 8.28 -11.24
C ASN A 127 3.03 9.10 -11.66
N ARG A 128 2.70 9.07 -12.95
CA ARG A 128 1.59 9.82 -13.56
C ARG A 128 0.24 9.11 -13.45
N GLY A 129 0.21 7.92 -12.86
CA GLY A 129 -1.02 7.17 -12.59
C GLY A 129 -1.05 5.80 -13.26
N TRP A 130 -2.25 5.25 -13.35
CA TRP A 130 -2.51 3.90 -13.86
C TRP A 130 -3.27 3.96 -15.18
N VAL A 131 -2.92 3.05 -16.10
CA VAL A 131 -3.60 2.85 -17.37
C VAL A 131 -4.03 1.39 -17.54
N PRO A 132 -5.24 1.11 -18.04
CA PRO A 132 -5.73 -0.25 -18.26
C PRO A 132 -4.94 -0.96 -19.36
N ILE A 133 -4.83 -2.28 -19.27
CA ILE A 133 -4.10 -3.08 -20.27
C ILE A 133 -4.70 -2.89 -21.67
N GLU A 134 -6.02 -2.79 -21.77
CA GLU A 134 -6.73 -2.60 -23.03
C GLU A 134 -6.39 -1.26 -23.68
N LEU A 135 -6.08 -0.22 -22.88
CA LEU A 135 -5.62 1.06 -23.42
C LEU A 135 -4.21 0.95 -23.97
N VAL A 136 -3.31 0.24 -23.28
CA VAL A 136 -1.92 0.08 -23.71
C VAL A 136 -1.79 -0.77 -24.97
N GLU A 137 -2.65 -1.79 -25.12
CA GLU A 137 -2.66 -2.69 -26.28
C GLU A 137 -3.31 -2.08 -27.53
N ARG A 138 -3.97 -0.91 -27.40
CA ARG A 138 -4.53 -0.20 -28.54
C ARG A 138 -3.44 0.42 -29.42
N PRO A 139 -3.59 0.41 -30.76
CA PRO A 139 -2.64 1.05 -31.68
C PRO A 139 -2.41 2.55 -31.41
N ASP A 140 -3.45 3.26 -30.97
CA ASP A 140 -3.45 4.69 -30.62
C ASP A 140 -3.29 4.93 -29.11
N GLY A 141 -3.09 3.87 -28.33
CA GLY A 141 -3.10 3.92 -26.88
C GLY A 141 -2.04 4.84 -26.28
N ALA A 142 -0.83 4.82 -26.85
CA ALA A 142 0.32 5.58 -26.37
C ALA A 142 0.08 7.09 -26.30
N GLU A 143 -0.67 7.63 -27.26
CA GLU A 143 -1.00 9.06 -27.31
C GLU A 143 -1.92 9.48 -26.15
N LEU A 144 -2.76 8.56 -25.66
CA LEU A 144 -3.73 8.83 -24.59
C LEU A 144 -3.10 8.91 -23.20
N TYR A 145 -1.86 8.43 -23.03
CA TYR A 145 -1.10 8.53 -21.78
C TYR A 145 0.27 9.18 -21.96
N ALA A 146 0.52 9.82 -23.11
CA ALA A 146 1.73 10.61 -23.33
C ALA A 146 1.83 11.75 -22.29
N PRO A 147 3.04 12.13 -21.87
CA PRO A 147 3.23 13.33 -21.05
C PRO A 147 2.89 14.57 -21.86
N PRO A 148 2.37 15.64 -21.22
CA PRO A 148 2.22 16.92 -21.88
C PRO A 148 3.57 17.41 -22.43
N ASP A 149 3.54 17.98 -23.62
CA ASP A 149 4.68 18.73 -24.14
C ASP A 149 4.81 20.06 -23.40
N GLY A 150 6.05 20.46 -23.07
CA GLY A 150 6.29 21.74 -22.42
C GLY A 150 6.72 21.64 -20.96
N PRO A 151 6.97 22.80 -20.33
CA PRO A 151 7.17 22.88 -18.89
C PRO A 151 5.84 22.63 -18.16
N VAL A 152 5.90 21.87 -17.08
CA VAL A 152 4.76 21.52 -16.23
C VAL A 152 5.14 21.69 -14.77
N THR A 153 4.18 22.11 -13.95
CA THR A 153 4.28 22.06 -12.49
C THR A 153 3.48 20.88 -11.98
N VAL A 154 4.12 20.01 -11.20
CA VAL A 154 3.52 18.82 -10.61
C VAL A 154 3.67 18.85 -9.10
N ALA A 155 2.60 18.49 -8.40
CA ALA A 155 2.61 18.26 -6.98
C ALA A 155 2.36 16.78 -6.71
N GLY A 156 3.16 16.19 -5.83
CA GLY A 156 3.07 14.79 -5.49
C GLY A 156 3.65 14.50 -4.12
N TYR A 157 3.77 13.21 -3.82
CA TYR A 157 4.37 12.73 -2.58
C TYR A 157 5.70 12.04 -2.88
N VAL A 158 6.71 12.26 -2.04
CA VAL A 158 7.88 11.37 -2.00
C VAL A 158 7.39 9.97 -1.70
N ARG A 159 7.85 8.99 -2.46
CA ARG A 159 7.57 7.57 -2.21
C ARG A 159 8.88 6.80 -2.23
N ALA A 160 9.04 5.89 -1.26
CA ALA A 160 10.13 4.93 -1.27
C ALA A 160 10.03 4.02 -2.51
N THR A 161 11.18 3.53 -2.97
CA THR A 161 11.21 2.54 -4.06
C THR A 161 10.53 1.26 -3.57
N GLU A 162 9.59 0.74 -4.36
CA GLU A 162 9.00 -0.56 -4.05
C GLU A 162 10.01 -1.67 -4.34
N GLU A 163 10.47 -2.37 -3.31
CA GLU A 163 11.22 -3.61 -3.47
C GLU A 163 10.27 -4.75 -3.91
N ARG A 164 10.75 -5.60 -4.82
CA ARG A 164 10.00 -6.70 -5.42
C ARG A 164 10.11 -8.00 -4.61
#